data_AF-A0A377CWI2-F1
#
_entry.id   AF-A0A377CWI2-F1
#
_cell.length_a   1.000
_cell.length_b   1.000
_cell.length_c   1.000
_cell.angle_alpha   90.00
_cell.angle_beta   90.00
_cell.angle_gamma   90.00
#
_symmetry.space_group_name_H-M   'P 1'
#
loop_
_entity.id
_entity.type
_entity.pdbx_description
1 polymer ?
#
loop_
_entity_poly.entity_id
_entity_poly.type
_entity_poly.pdbx_seq_one_letter_code
_entity_poly.pdbx_strand_id
1 'polypeptide(L)' 'MDAGEPEIGAIMLFTAMDGSEMPGVIREINGDSITVDFNIRWPGRPFILILKC' A
#
# COMPACT_ATOMS: atom_id res chain seq x y z
N MET A 1 11.85 14.59 6.39
CA MET A 1 11.72 13.11 6.30
C MET A 1 10.90 12.88 5.06
N ASP A 2 11.55 12.94 3.91
CA ASP A 2 10.97 12.52 2.64
C ASP A 2 10.80 11.01 2.74
N ALA A 3 9.58 10.54 2.99
CA ALA A 3 9.26 9.16 2.65
C ALA A 3 9.52 9.10 1.15
N GLY A 4 10.62 8.46 0.75
CA GLY A 4 11.09 8.44 -0.64
C GLY A 4 9.94 8.12 -1.58
N GLU A 5 9.95 8.75 -2.74
CA GLU A 5 8.90 8.62 -3.74
C GLU A 5 8.52 7.14 -3.91
N PRO A 6 7.22 6.78 -3.84
CA PRO A 6 6.81 5.40 -3.97
C PRO A 6 7.27 4.82 -5.30
N GLU A 7 7.86 3.62 -5.28
CA GLU A 7 8.24 2.89 -6.50
C GLU A 7 7.32 1.68 -6.69
N ILE A 8 7.02 1.32 -7.94
CA ILE A 8 6.25 0.11 -8.24
C ILE A 8 7.03 -1.11 -7.73
N GLY A 9 6.38 -1.94 -6.92
CA GLY A 9 6.99 -3.09 -6.25
C GLY A 9 7.63 -2.78 -4.89
N ALA A 10 7.71 -1.51 -4.48
CA ALA A 10 8.14 -1.17 -3.14
C ALA A 10 7.13 -1.66 -2.10
N ILE A 11 7.68 -2.14 -0.98
CA ILE A 11 6.90 -2.63 0.17
C ILE A 11 6.87 -1.51 1.20
N MET A 12 5.69 -1.02 1.52
CA MET A 12 5.45 0.00 2.53
C MET A 12 4.65 -0.58 3.70
N LEU A 13 4.94 -0.12 4.91
CA LEU A 13 4.19 -0.48 6.12
C LEU A 13 3.11 0.56 6.37
N PHE A 14 1.88 0.10 6.58
CA PHE A 14 0.74 0.94 6.91
C PHE A 14 0.21 0.59 8.28
N THR A 15 -0.08 1.60 9.09
CA THR A 15 -0.71 1.39 10.40
C THR A 15 -2.22 1.26 10.21
N ALA A 16 -2.75 0.11 10.59
CA ALA A 16 -4.17 -0.17 10.64
C ALA A 16 -4.86 0.59 11.78
N MET A 17 -6.20 0.66 11.76
CA MET A 17 -6.98 1.31 12.82
C MET A 17 -6.76 0.68 14.21
N ASP A 18 -6.39 -0.59 14.27
CA ASP A 18 -6.07 -1.29 15.53
C ASP A 18 -4.62 -1.09 15.99
N GLY A 19 -3.84 -0.29 15.26
CA GLY A 19 -2.42 -0.03 15.52
C GLY A 19 -1.47 -1.10 14.97
N SER A 20 -1.97 -2.16 14.33
CA SER A 20 -1.12 -3.16 13.69
C SER A 20 -0.48 -2.63 12.40
N GLU A 21 0.73 -3.09 12.09
CA GLU A 21 1.41 -2.73 10.85
C GLU A 21 1.10 -3.76 9.76
N MET A 22 0.54 -3.31 8.66
CA MET A 22 0.21 -4.12 7.49
C MET A 22 1.15 -3.78 6.33
N PRO A 23 1.90 -4.77 5.80
CA PRO A 23 2.69 -4.55 4.60
C PRO A 23 1.78 -4.44 3.38
N GLY A 24 2.02 -3.41 2.58
CA GLY A 24 1.38 -3.18 1.28
C GLY A 24 2.42 -3.07 0.18
N VAL A 25 2.14 -3.64 -0.99
CA VAL A 25 3.00 -3.58 -2.17
C VAL A 25 2.41 -2.61 -3.18
N ILE A 26 3.19 -1.62 -3.64
CA ILE A 26 2.72 -0.69 -4.66
C ILE A 26 2.62 -1.42 -6.01
N ARG A 27 1.42 -1.39 -6.61
CA ARG A 27 1.12 -2.01 -7.89
C ARG A 27 1.12 -1.01 -9.04
N GLU A 28 0.68 0.20 -8.78
CA GLU A 28 0.50 1.23 -9.79
C GLU A 28 0.61 2.62 -9.16
N ILE A 29 1.12 3.58 -9.93
CA ILE A 29 1.27 4.98 -9.54
C ILE A 29 0.66 5.82 -10.67
N ASN A 30 -0.39 6.58 -10.35
CA ASN A 30 -1.08 7.49 -11.25
C ASN A 30 -1.00 8.91 -10.70
N GLY A 31 0.07 9.64 -11.06
CA GLY A 31 0.32 10.99 -10.54
C GLY A 31 0.35 10.96 -9.00
N ASP A 32 -0.58 11.68 -8.38
CA ASP A 32 -0.71 11.74 -6.92
C ASP A 32 -1.46 10.55 -6.30
N SER A 33 -1.85 9.53 -7.07
CA SER A 33 -2.59 8.37 -6.54
C SER A 33 -1.78 7.10 -6.69
N ILE A 34 -1.60 6.35 -5.60
CA ILE A 34 -0.95 5.03 -5.65
C ILE A 34 -1.95 3.92 -5.32
N THR A 35 -1.82 2.82 -6.05
CA THR A 35 -2.56 1.58 -5.84
C THR A 35 -1.68 0.64 -5.04
N VAL A 36 -2.12 0.30 -3.82
CA VAL A 36 -1.39 -0.61 -2.94
C VAL A 36 -2.17 -1.92 -2.79
N ASP A 37 -1.49 -3.03 -3.05
CA ASP A 37 -1.98 -4.39 -2.80
C ASP A 37 -1.46 -4.87 -1.46
N PHE A 38 -2.40 -5.10 -0.56
CA PHE A 38 -2.11 -5.68 0.73
C PHE A 38 -2.42 -7.17 0.65
N ASN A 39 -1.45 -7.96 0.23
CA ASN A 39 -1.57 -9.41 0.23
C ASN A 39 -1.46 -9.94 1.67
N ILE A 40 -2.44 -9.65 2.53
CA ILE A 40 -2.62 -10.43 3.75
C ILE A 40 -3.02 -11.81 3.28
N ARG A 41 -2.34 -12.84 3.76
CA ARG A 41 -2.60 -14.26 3.47
C ARG A 41 -4.06 -14.64 3.78
N TRP A 42 -4.98 -14.26 2.90
CA TRP A 42 -6.38 -14.67 2.87
C TRP A 42 -6.72 -14.88 1.39
N PRO A 43 -6.96 -16.13 0.97
CA PRO A 43 -7.40 -16.39 -0.38
C PRO A 43 -8.83 -15.88 -0.50
N GLY A 44 -9.07 -14.74 -1.17
CA GLY A 44 -10.44 -14.42 -1.57
C GLY A 44 -10.81 -12.99 -1.92
N ARG A 45 -10.04 -11.96 -1.57
CA ARG A 45 -10.38 -10.57 -1.98
C ARG A 45 -9.11 -9.70 -2.03
N PRO A 46 -8.64 -9.24 -3.20
CA PRO A 46 -7.69 -8.13 -3.23
C PRO A 46 -8.45 -6.88 -2.79
N PHE A 47 -8.01 -6.26 -1.71
CA PHE A 47 -8.53 -4.96 -1.29
C PHE A 47 -7.58 -3.89 -1.79
N ILE A 48 -8.12 -3.00 -2.63
CA ILE A 48 -7.37 -1.94 -3.30
C ILE A 48 -7.59 -0.67 -2.49
N LEU A 49 -6.53 -0.18 -1.84
CA LEU A 49 -6.53 1.14 -1.26
C LEU A 49 -5.91 2.11 -2.26
N ILE A 50 -6.67 3.13 -2.63
CA ILE A 50 -6.14 4.26 -3.40
C ILE A 50 -5.71 5.30 -2.37
N LEU A 51 -4.41 5.43 -2.19
CA LEU A 51 -3.84 6.50 -1.39
C LEU A 51 -3.60 7.69 -2.32
N LYS A 52 -4.16 8.84 -1.98
CA LYS A 52 -3.71 10.10 -2.54
C LYS A 52 -2.51 10.57 -1.71
N CYS A 53 -1.39 10.80 -2.38
CA CYS A 53 -0.21 11.44 -1.83
C CYS A 53 -0.51 12.90 -1.44
#